data_AF-A0A534IPC4-F1
#
_entry.id   AF-A0A534IPC4-F1
#
_cell.length_a   1.000
_cell.length_b   1.000
_cell.length_c   1.000
_cell.angle_alpha   90.00
_cell.angle_beta   90.00
_cell.angle_gamma   90.00
#
_symmetry.space_group_name_H-M   'P 1'
#
loop_
_entity.id
_entity.type
_entity.pdbx_description
1 polymer ?
#
loop_
_entity_poly.entity_id
_entity_poly.type
_entity_poly.pdbx_seq_one_letter_code
_entity_poly.pdbx_strand_id
1 'polypeptide(L)'
;MFPLARFRIEERSMSPDLDAGDYVIVNTWAYRRRGPDIGDLVVLRDPEAEGRFLCKWIAGALGSGLYAVRGYNEAMSRDSRSFGPVPAGLIVGKVWLSARADRRRTLGPESPS
;
A
#
# COMPACT_ATOMS: atom_id res chain seq x y z
N MET A 1 -16.90 17.02 4.76
CA MET A 1 -15.75 16.11 4.95
C MET A 1 -15.00 15.99 3.63
N PHE A 2 -13.70 16.24 3.62
CA PHE A 2 -12.86 16.22 2.41
C PHE A 2 -12.23 14.82 2.26
N PRO A 3 -12.14 14.22 1.06
CA PRO A 3 -11.86 12.79 0.89
C PRO A 3 -10.37 12.41 0.85
N LEU A 4 -9.50 13.25 1.41
CA LEU A 4 -8.06 13.00 1.39
C LEU A 4 -7.55 12.65 2.79
N ALA A 5 -6.79 11.57 2.88
CA ALA A 5 -6.07 11.16 4.07
C ALA A 5 -4.57 11.06 3.76
N ARG A 6 -3.73 11.35 4.75
CA ARG A 6 -2.27 11.19 4.65
C ARG A 6 -1.84 10.04 5.53
N PHE A 7 -1.07 9.11 4.96
CA PHE A 7 -0.45 8.01 5.68
C PHE A 7 1.07 8.10 5.58
N ARG A 8 1.76 7.66 6.63
CA ARG A 8 3.20 7.43 6.63
C ARG A 8 3.45 5.96 6.35
N ILE A 9 4.43 5.67 5.51
CA ILE A 9 4.89 4.32 5.23
C ILE A 9 5.88 3.93 6.32
N GLU A 10 5.58 2.87 7.07
CA GLU A 10 6.44 2.36 8.14
C GLU A 10 7.26 1.14 7.68
N GLU A 11 6.82 0.45 6.63
CA GLU A 11 7.39 -0.83 6.19
C GLU A 11 7.88 -0.79 4.75
N ARG A 12 8.97 -1.52 4.48
CA ARG A 12 9.62 -1.64 3.17
C ARG A 12 8.99 -2.67 2.24
N SER A 13 7.72 -3.02 2.44
CA SER A 13 7.04 -4.03 1.62
C SER A 13 6.78 -3.57 0.17
N MET A 14 6.90 -2.27 -0.06
CA MET A 14 6.65 -1.58 -1.32
C MET A 14 7.95 -0.99 -1.93
N SER A 15 9.12 -1.30 -1.36
CA SER A 15 10.41 -0.88 -1.91
C SER A 15 10.64 -1.50 -3.30
N PRO A 16 11.27 -0.77 -4.26
CA PRO A 16 11.87 0.56 -4.11
C PRO A 16 10.90 1.74 -4.35
N ASP A 17 9.61 1.48 -4.59
CA ASP A 17 8.64 2.52 -4.92
C ASP A 17 8.25 3.37 -3.71
N LEU A 18 8.12 2.72 -2.55
CA LEU A 18 7.85 3.36 -1.27
C LEU A 18 8.72 2.73 -0.19
N ASP A 19 9.51 3.58 0.47
CA ASP A 19 10.34 3.19 1.61
C ASP A 19 9.74 3.67 2.94
N ALA A 20 10.20 3.06 4.02
CA ALA A 20 9.87 3.51 5.36
C ALA A 20 10.29 4.97 5.55
N GLY A 21 9.35 5.83 5.98
CA GLY A 21 9.50 7.28 6.09
C GLY A 21 8.78 8.06 5.01
N ASP A 22 8.43 7.45 3.88
CA ASP A 22 7.66 8.09 2.82
C ASP A 22 6.22 8.40 3.26
N TYR A 23 5.57 9.33 2.56
CA TYR A 23 4.17 9.65 2.78
C TYR A 23 3.34 9.39 1.52
N VAL A 24 2.10 8.96 1.72
CA VAL A 24 1.12 8.82 0.64
C VAL A 24 -0.14 9.63 0.94
N ILE A 25 -0.71 10.23 -0.10
CA ILE A 25 -2.02 10.85 -0.07
C ILE A 25 -3.03 9.89 -0.67
N VAL A 26 -4.06 9.56 0.10
CA VAL A 26 -5.07 8.56 -0.23
C VAL A 26 -6.41 9.24 -0.45
N ASN A 27 -7.03 8.96 -1.60
CA ASN A 27 -8.42 9.30 -1.87
C ASN A 27 -9.34 8.21 -1.31
N THR A 28 -10.00 8.50 -0.19
CA THR A 28 -10.89 7.55 0.52
C THR A 28 -12.25 7.39 -0.14
N TRP A 29 -12.58 8.24 -1.13
CA TRP A 29 -13.82 8.13 -1.90
C TRP A 29 -13.64 7.49 -3.27
N ALA A 30 -12.42 7.10 -3.64
CA ALA A 30 -12.08 6.51 -4.94
C ALA A 30 -13.02 5.35 -5.30
N TYR A 31 -13.41 4.54 -4.32
CA TYR A 31 -14.15 3.29 -4.54
C TYR A 31 -15.64 3.35 -4.13
N ARG A 32 -16.22 4.53 -3.95
CA ARG A 32 -17.65 4.67 -3.60
C ARG A 32 -18.61 4.31 -4.74
N ARG A 33 -18.15 4.43 -5.99
CA ARG A 33 -18.97 4.18 -7.20
C ARG A 33 -18.49 2.98 -8.02
N ARG A 34 -17.20 2.65 -7.95
CA ARG A 34 -16.56 1.57 -8.69
C ARG A 34 -15.58 0.84 -7.78
N GLY A 35 -15.36 -0.44 -8.02
CA GLY A 35 -14.35 -1.21 -7.29
C GLY A 35 -12.92 -0.78 -7.68
N PRO A 36 -11.92 -1.20 -6.90
CA PRO A 36 -10.52 -1.11 -7.28
C PRO A 36 -10.21 -1.81 -8.61
N ASP A 37 -9.34 -1.19 -9.40
CA ASP A 37 -8.84 -1.77 -10.64
C ASP A 37 -7.48 -2.45 -10.40
N ILE A 38 -7.15 -3.44 -11.25
CA ILE A 38 -5.82 -4.07 -11.23
C ILE A 38 -4.77 -3.00 -11.52
N GLY A 39 -3.70 -2.99 -10.72
CA GLY A 39 -2.65 -1.99 -10.79
C GLY A 39 -2.93 -0.73 -9.98
N ASP A 40 -4.04 -0.66 -9.24
CA ASP A 40 -4.22 0.40 -8.25
C ASP A 40 -3.30 0.18 -7.03
N LEU A 41 -2.61 1.25 -6.62
CA LEU A 41 -1.95 1.28 -5.32
C LEU A 41 -2.98 1.70 -4.26
N VAL A 42 -3.19 0.88 -3.24
CA VAL A 42 -4.23 1.09 -2.24
C VAL A 42 -3.69 1.06 -0.83
N VAL A 43 -4.41 1.74 0.06
CA VAL A 43 -4.32 1.49 1.50
C VAL A 43 -5.50 0.62 1.90
N LEU A 44 -5.24 -0.43 2.68
CA LEU A 44 -6.23 -1.33 3.23
C LEU A 44 -6.00 -1.51 4.73
N ARG A 45 -7.05 -1.90 5.46
CA ARG A 45 -6.94 -2.38 6.83
C ARG A 45 -6.27 -3.76 6.80
N ASP A 46 -5.35 -3.99 7.72
CA ASP A 46 -4.72 -5.31 7.89
C ASP A 46 -5.79 -6.32 8.38
N PRO A 47 -6.10 -7.38 7.62
CA PRO A 47 -7.11 -8.36 8.01
C PRO A 47 -6.71 -9.17 9.25
N GLU A 48 -5.43 -9.21 9.61
CA GLU A 48 -4.90 -10.02 10.70
C GLU A 48 -4.51 -9.19 11.92
N ALA A 49 -4.47 -7.87 11.81
CA ALA A 49 -4.09 -6.96 12.90
C ALA A 49 -4.98 -5.70 12.93
N GLU A 50 -5.85 -5.61 13.92
CA GLU A 50 -6.77 -4.48 14.07
C GLU A 50 -6.00 -3.16 14.27
N GLY A 51 -6.50 -2.09 13.65
CA GLY A 51 -5.89 -0.75 13.73
C GLY A 51 -4.64 -0.56 12.87
N ARG A 52 -4.10 -1.62 12.25
CA ARG A 52 -2.99 -1.54 11.30
C ARG A 52 -3.50 -1.35 9.87
N PHE A 53 -2.73 -0.60 9.09
CA PHE A 53 -2.98 -0.38 7.67
C PHE A 53 -1.81 -0.91 6.86
N LEU A 54 -2.12 -1.47 5.69
CA LEU A 54 -1.15 -1.94 4.72
C LEU A 54 -1.26 -1.10 3.45
N CYS A 55 -0.13 -0.88 2.78
CA CYS A 55 -0.10 -0.32 1.44
C CYS A 55 0.32 -1.42 0.46
N LYS A 56 -0.50 -1.70 -0.55
CA LYS A 56 -0.31 -2.80 -1.51
C LYS A 56 -0.88 -2.44 -2.88
N TRP A 57 -0.39 -3.12 -3.92
CA TRP A 57 -1.00 -3.07 -5.25
C TRP A 57 -2.15 -4.07 -5.34
N ILE A 58 -3.22 -3.70 -6.05
CA ILE A 58 -4.23 -4.64 -6.52
C ILE A 58 -3.61 -5.51 -7.62
N ALA A 59 -3.40 -6.78 -7.32
CA ALA A 59 -2.83 -7.75 -8.24
C ALA A 59 -3.90 -8.48 -9.07
N GLY A 60 -5.14 -8.55 -8.57
CA GLY A 60 -6.24 -9.21 -9.27
C GLY A 60 -7.60 -8.90 -8.65
N ALA A 61 -8.63 -8.88 -9.49
CA ALA A 61 -10.02 -8.86 -9.06
C ALA A 61 -10.61 -10.27 -9.24
N LEU A 62 -11.02 -10.91 -8.15
CA LEU A 62 -11.45 -12.32 -8.14
C LEU A 62 -12.96 -12.50 -8.33
N GLY A 63 -13.69 -11.40 -8.52
CA GLY A 63 -15.16 -11.38 -8.51
C GLY A 63 -15.72 -11.24 -7.10
N SER A 64 -17.04 -11.02 -7.00
CA SER A 64 -17.77 -10.91 -5.72
C SER A 64 -17.21 -9.88 -4.73
N GLY A 65 -16.50 -8.86 -5.22
CA GLY A 65 -15.88 -7.83 -4.38
C GLY A 65 -14.63 -8.29 -3.62
N LEU A 66 -13.99 -9.40 -4.03
CA LEU A 66 -12.73 -9.89 -3.49
C LEU A 66 -11.55 -9.50 -4.39
N TYR A 67 -10.45 -9.08 -3.77
CA TYR A 67 -9.25 -8.62 -4.46
C TYR A 67 -8.02 -9.32 -3.92
N ALA A 68 -7.14 -9.75 -4.82
CA ALA A 68 -5.79 -10.16 -4.46
C ALA A 68 -4.89 -8.92 -4.41
N VAL A 69 -4.11 -8.78 -3.33
CA VAL A 69 -3.15 -7.69 -3.15
C VAL A 69 -1.73 -8.22 -3.06
N ARG A 70 -0.75 -7.44 -3.53
CA ARG A 70 0.67 -7.82 -3.55
C ARG A 70 1.58 -6.65 -3.22
N GLY A 71 2.67 -6.92 -2.51
CA GLY A 71 3.80 -6.00 -2.38
C GLY A 71 4.94 -6.40 -3.30
N TYR A 72 5.74 -5.43 -3.76
CA TYR A 72 6.88 -5.69 -4.64
C TYR A 72 8.05 -6.37 -3.92
N ASN A 73 8.26 -6.04 -2.64
CA ASN A 73 9.31 -6.69 -1.86
C ASN A 73 8.76 -7.99 -1.26
N GLU A 74 8.85 -9.07 -2.04
CA GLU A 74 8.25 -10.34 -1.66
C GLU A 74 8.74 -10.89 -0.32
N ALA A 75 10.02 -10.67 0.01
CA ALA A 75 10.64 -11.13 1.26
C ALA A 75 10.11 -10.43 2.51
N MET A 76 9.56 -9.22 2.38
CA MET A 76 9.04 -8.40 3.47
C MET A 76 7.53 -8.15 3.36
N SER A 77 6.89 -8.63 2.29
CA SER A 77 5.49 -8.35 2.02
C SER A 77 4.58 -9.38 2.64
N ARG A 78 3.88 -8.98 3.71
CA ARG A 78 2.63 -9.63 4.13
C ARG A 78 1.51 -9.20 3.20
N ASP A 79 1.05 -10.09 2.35
CA ASP A 79 0.06 -9.82 1.29
C ASP A 79 -0.87 -11.01 1.06
N SER A 80 -1.63 -11.03 -0.05
CA SER A 80 -2.63 -12.09 -0.28
C SER A 80 -2.05 -13.50 -0.39
N ARG A 81 -0.73 -13.67 -0.53
CA ARG A 81 -0.08 -14.99 -0.43
C ARG A 81 -0.08 -15.53 1.00
N SER A 82 -0.15 -14.65 2.00
CA SER A 82 -0.16 -14.99 3.43
C SER A 82 -1.59 -15.08 3.99
N PHE A 83 -2.43 -14.08 3.71
CA PHE A 83 -3.76 -13.97 4.32
C PHE A 83 -4.92 -14.19 3.35
N GLY A 84 -4.65 -14.52 2.08
CA GLY A 84 -5.68 -14.69 1.06
C GLY A 84 -6.23 -13.38 0.49
N PRO A 85 -7.33 -13.44 -0.28
CA PRO A 85 -7.92 -12.25 -0.87
C PRO A 85 -8.62 -11.39 0.18
N VAL A 86 -8.68 -10.09 -0.08
CA VAL A 86 -9.33 -9.11 0.80
C VAL A 86 -10.65 -8.64 0.20
N PRO A 87 -11.72 -8.48 1.01
CA PRO A 87 -12.96 -7.88 0.55
C PRO A 87 -12.80 -6.38 0.34
N ALA A 88 -13.58 -5.82 -0.60
CA ALA A 88 -13.60 -4.40 -0.92
C ALA A 88 -13.77 -3.50 0.32
N GLY A 89 -14.50 -3.96 1.33
CA GLY A 89 -14.73 -3.21 2.57
C GLY A 89 -13.49 -2.98 3.44
N LEU A 90 -12.41 -3.77 3.26
CA LEU A 90 -11.13 -3.50 3.94
C LEU A 90 -10.29 -2.44 3.22
N ILE A 91 -10.59 -2.16 1.95
CA ILE A 91 -9.84 -1.19 1.15
C ILE A 91 -10.32 0.21 1.53
N VAL A 92 -9.39 1.00 2.08
CA VAL A 92 -9.65 2.35 2.60
C VAL A 92 -9.72 3.36 1.47
N GLY A 93 -8.86 3.22 0.46
CA GLY A 93 -8.82 4.14 -0.67
C GLY A 93 -7.62 3.96 -1.57
N LYS A 94 -7.62 4.73 -2.66
CA LYS A 94 -6.57 4.73 -3.68
C LYS A 94 -5.48 5.73 -3.32
N VAL A 95 -4.22 5.32 -3.39
CA VAL A 95 -3.08 6.25 -3.33
C VAL A 95 -3.08 7.09 -4.60
N TRP A 96 -3.13 8.41 -4.44
CA TRP A 96 -3.12 9.36 -5.55
C TRP A 96 -1.72 9.95 -5.76
N LEU A 97 -1.01 10.23 -4.66
CA LEU A 97 0.34 10.83 -4.67
C LEU A 97 1.21 10.15 -3.63
N SER A 98 2.50 10.01 -3.93
CA SER A 98 3.54 9.68 -2.97
C SER A 98 4.57 10.79 -2.89
N ALA A 99 5.02 11.08 -1.66
CA ALA A 99 6.10 12.01 -1.37
C ALA A 99 7.21 11.23 -0.67
N ARG A 100 8.38 11.17 -1.32
CA ARG A 100 9.54 10.49 -0.75
C ARG A 100 10.18 11.35 0.32
N ALA A 101 10.50 10.76 1.48
CA ALA A 101 11.34 11.42 2.45
C ALA A 101 12.73 11.64 1.82
N ASP A 102 13.33 12.81 2.05
CA ASP A 102 14.55 13.25 1.36
C ASP A 102 15.65 12.16 1.42
N ARG A 103 16.01 11.61 0.25
CA ARG A 103 16.98 10.51 0.10
C ARG A 103 18.44 10.93 0.33
N ARG A 104 18.69 12.16 0.79
CA ARG A 104 20.04 12.75 0.94
C ARG A 104 20.82 12.31 2.19
N ARG A 105 20.35 11.33 2.99
CA ARG A 105 21.01 11.03 4.29
C ARG A 105 21.38 9.57 4.60
N THR A 106 21.19 8.61 3.70
CA THR A 106 21.47 7.18 4.01
C THR A 106 22.34 6.43 3.00
N LEU A 107 22.88 7.09 1.97
CA LEU A 107 24.10 6.58 1.33
C LEU A 107 25.29 6.99 2.22
N GLY A 108 25.56 6.16 3.24
CA GLY A 108 26.88 6.15 3.86
C GLY A 108 27.94 5.83 2.78
N PRO A 109 29.19 6.28 2.94
CA PRO A 109 30.21 6.05 1.92
C PRO A 109 30.32 4.55 1.67
N GLU A 110 30.22 4.15 0.41
CA GLU A 110 30.52 2.79 -0.01
C GLU A 110 31.94 2.47 0.47
N SER A 111 32.08 1.47 1.34
CA SER A 111 33.39 0.97 1.74
C SER A 111 34.10 0.47 0.49
N PRO A 112 35.25 1.04 0.09
CA PRO A 112 36.06 0.44 -0.95
C PRO A 112 36.60 -0.90 -0.43
N SER A 113 36.56 -1.90 -1.31
CA SER A 113 37.11 -3.24 -1.10
C SER A 113 38.62 -3.24 -0.84
#